data_AF-A0A429GEQ9-F1
#
_entry.id   AF-A0A429GEQ9-F1
#
_cell.length_a   1.000
_cell.length_b   1.000
_cell.length_c   1.000
_cell.angle_alpha   90.00
_cell.angle_beta   90.00
_cell.angle_gamma   90.00
#
_symmetry.space_group_name_H-M   'P 1'
#
loop_
_entity.id
_entity.type
_entity.pdbx_description
1 polymer ?
#
loop_
_entity_poly.entity_id
_entity_poly.type
_entity_poly.pdbx_seq_one_letter_code
_entity_poly.pdbx_strand_id
1 'polypeptide(L)'
;MYRYSMNRFGRWTAEYSLIPWSLVILFSAMAYFVYGGIEGTLAILILCILYSAASLISWIPIVGFAIQGFLMYWVINPFVFALTGIRMSWLIWIIFWSYILFGAFITFIATLILIVGKEPSSSAFFH
;
A
#
# COMPACT_ATOMS: atom_id res chain seq x y z
N MET A 1 -35.84 12.40 -9.65
CA MET A 1 -34.61 12.67 -10.43
C MET A 1 -33.42 12.31 -9.54
N TYR A 2 -32.94 11.06 -9.60
CA TYR A 2 -31.87 10.55 -8.75
C TYR A 2 -30.52 11.10 -9.22
N ARG A 3 -30.14 12.25 -8.68
CA ARG A 3 -28.83 12.85 -8.92
C ARG A 3 -27.79 11.99 -8.20
N TYR A 4 -27.05 11.19 -8.97
CA TYR A 4 -25.87 10.47 -8.52
C TYR A 4 -24.95 11.42 -7.75
N SER A 5 -24.92 11.23 -6.43
CA SER A 5 -23.89 11.79 -5.55
C SER A 5 -22.59 11.09 -5.92
N MET A 6 -21.87 11.66 -6.89
CA MET A 6 -20.49 11.27 -7.17
C MET A 6 -19.68 11.63 -5.93
N ASN A 7 -19.39 10.60 -5.15
CA ASN A 7 -18.58 10.62 -3.94
C ASN A 7 -17.35 11.50 -4.14
N ARG A 8 -17.28 12.60 -3.38
CA ARG A 8 -16.09 13.44 -3.22
C ARG A 8 -14.83 12.58 -2.95
N PHE A 9 -15.04 11.40 -2.36
CA PHE A 9 -14.08 10.34 -2.08
C PHE A 9 -13.29 9.84 -3.30
N GLY A 10 -13.93 9.60 -4.46
CA GLY A 10 -13.24 9.09 -5.65
C GLY A 10 -12.32 10.13 -6.31
N ARG A 11 -12.52 11.41 -5.99
CA ARG A 11 -11.71 12.52 -6.50
C ARG A 11 -10.38 12.64 -5.75
N TRP A 12 -10.39 12.44 -4.43
CA TRP A 12 -9.18 12.45 -3.60
C TRP A 12 -8.25 11.25 -3.88
N THR A 13 -8.81 10.09 -4.24
CA THR A 13 -8.02 8.90 -4.58
C THR A 13 -7.26 9.04 -5.91
N ALA A 14 -7.64 9.97 -6.78
CA ALA A 14 -7.02 10.16 -8.09
C ALA A 14 -5.88 11.19 -8.08
N GLU A 15 -5.90 12.17 -7.16
CA GLU A 15 -4.90 13.26 -7.10
C GLU A 15 -3.64 12.89 -6.31
N TYR A 16 -3.74 11.99 -5.33
CA TYR A 16 -2.56 11.48 -4.61
C TYR A 16 -2.14 10.15 -5.22
N SER A 17 -0.99 10.11 -5.89
CA SER A 17 -0.38 8.84 -6.30
C SER A 17 -0.10 8.01 -5.04
N LEU A 18 -0.98 7.06 -4.75
CA LEU A 18 -0.88 6.12 -3.63
C LEU A 18 0.36 5.23 -3.70
N ILE A 19 1.05 5.27 -4.83
CA ILE A 19 2.28 4.55 -5.09
C ILE A 19 3.43 5.47 -4.63
N PRO A 20 4.18 5.10 -3.58
CA PRO A 20 5.32 5.88 -3.14
C PRO A 20 6.49 5.67 -4.12
N TRP A 21 6.42 6.31 -5.30
CA TRP A 21 7.43 6.20 -6.36
C TRP A 21 8.84 6.54 -5.88
N SER A 22 8.96 7.44 -4.89
CA SER A 22 10.21 7.76 -4.23
C SER A 22 10.83 6.55 -3.52
N LEU A 23 10.04 5.75 -2.80
CA LEU A 23 10.50 4.51 -2.17
C LEU A 23 10.90 3.47 -3.21
N VAL A 24 10.11 3.34 -4.29
CA VAL A 24 10.42 2.42 -5.39
C VAL A 24 11.81 2.72 -5.98
N ILE A 25 12.07 3.98 -6.31
CA ILE A 25 13.35 4.40 -6.90
C ILE A 25 14.49 4.25 -5.89
N LEU A 26 14.29 4.71 -4.65
CA LEU A 26 15.31 4.66 -3.60
C LEU A 26 15.76 3.22 -3.31
N PHE A 27 14.81 2.32 -3.07
CA PHE A 27 15.12 0.93 -2.73
C PHE A 27 15.71 0.16 -3.92
N SER A 28 15.24 0.43 -5.14
CA SER A 28 15.81 -0.17 -6.35
C SER A 28 17.27 0.28 -6.56
N ALA A 29 17.57 1.55 -6.30
CA ALA A 29 18.95 2.06 -6.35
C ALA A 29 19.83 1.42 -5.27
N MET A 30 19.34 1.29 -4.03
CA MET A 30 20.07 0.59 -2.97
C MET A 30 20.33 -0.89 -3.28
N ALA A 31 19.39 -1.54 -3.96
CA ALA A 31 19.51 -2.93 -4.35
C ALA A 31 20.70 -3.21 -5.27
N TYR A 32 21.10 -2.23 -6.09
CA TYR A 32 22.32 -2.32 -6.90
C TYR A 32 23.55 -2.63 -6.04
N PHE A 33 23.67 -1.95 -4.90
CA PHE A 33 24.78 -2.12 -3.97
C PHE A 33 24.66 -3.39 -3.12
N VAL A 34 23.44 -3.75 -2.72
CA VAL A 34 23.21 -4.91 -1.83
C VAL A 34 23.37 -6.24 -2.57
N TYR A 35 22.92 -6.30 -3.82
CA TYR A 35 22.93 -7.52 -4.63
C TYR A 35 24.01 -7.53 -5.72
N GLY A 36 24.80 -6.46 -5.83
CA GLY A 36 26.01 -6.44 -6.67
C GLY A 36 25.74 -6.36 -8.18
N GLY A 37 24.63 -5.77 -8.60
CA GLY A 37 24.33 -5.62 -10.02
C GLY A 37 22.91 -5.20 -10.37
N ILE A 38 22.68 -5.05 -11.67
CA ILE A 38 21.39 -4.66 -12.26
C ILE A 38 20.30 -5.70 -11.98
N GLU A 39 20.65 -6.99 -11.90
CA GLU A 39 19.70 -8.06 -11.58
C GLU A 39 19.01 -7.81 -10.24
N GLY A 40 19.78 -7.41 -9.22
CA GLY A 40 19.23 -7.03 -7.92
C GLY A 40 18.37 -5.77 -7.95
N THR A 41 18.79 -4.76 -8.72
CA THR A 41 17.99 -3.55 -8.96
C THR A 41 16.63 -3.89 -9.57
N LEU A 42 16.60 -4.71 -10.61
CA LEU A 42 15.36 -5.10 -11.28
C LEU A 42 14.48 -5.98 -10.37
N ALA A 43 15.09 -6.87 -9.59
CA ALA A 43 14.35 -7.72 -8.67
C ALA A 43 13.65 -6.91 -7.57
N ILE A 44 14.34 -5.94 -6.98
CA ILE A 44 13.74 -5.04 -5.98
C ILE A 44 12.76 -4.05 -6.61
N LEU A 45 12.99 -3.62 -7.86
CA LEU A 45 12.02 -2.81 -8.60
C LEU A 45 10.69 -3.55 -8.74
N ILE A 46 10.74 -4.82 -9.18
CA ILE A 46 9.55 -5.69 -9.27
C ILE A 46 8.89 -5.84 -7.89
N LEU A 47 9.67 -6.15 -6.85
CA LEU A 47 9.16 -6.28 -5.49
C LEU A 47 8.40 -5.03 -5.03
N CYS A 48 8.99 -3.85 -5.20
CA CYS A 48 8.39 -2.57 -4.81
C CYS A 48 7.13 -2.25 -5.61
N ILE A 49 7.07 -2.61 -6.91
CA ILE A 49 5.85 -2.47 -7.72
C ILE A 49 4.73 -3.35 -7.16
N LEU A 50 5.01 -4.63 -6.87
CA LEU A 50 4.01 -5.53 -6.29
C LEU A 50 3.57 -5.08 -4.89
N TYR A 51 4.48 -4.60 -4.03
CA TYR A 51 4.13 -4.05 -2.73
C TYR A 51 3.27 -2.78 -2.83
N SER A 52 3.55 -1.94 -3.83
CA SER A 52 2.73 -0.75 -4.11
C SER A 52 1.32 -1.14 -4.54
N ALA A 53 1.19 -2.18 -5.38
CA ALA A 53 -0.12 -2.73 -5.74
C ALA A 53 -0.85 -3.32 -4.52
N ALA A 54 -0.14 -4.05 -3.65
CA ALA A 54 -0.71 -4.57 -2.40
C ALA A 54 -1.18 -3.45 -1.45
N SER A 55 -0.52 -2.29 -1.46
CA SER A 55 -0.88 -1.14 -0.61
C SER A 55 -2.27 -0.58 -0.94
N LEU A 56 -2.82 -0.86 -2.12
CA LEU A 56 -4.21 -0.51 -2.44
C LEU A 56 -5.22 -1.20 -1.51
N ILE A 57 -4.88 -2.37 -0.97
CA ILE A 57 -5.72 -3.12 -0.01
C ILE A 57 -5.83 -2.37 1.31
N SER A 58 -4.85 -1.54 1.66
CA SER A 58 -4.86 -0.76 2.90
C SER A 58 -5.93 0.33 2.95
N TRP A 59 -6.64 0.58 1.85
CA TRP A 59 -7.88 1.35 1.85
C TRP A 59 -9.04 0.67 2.57
N ILE A 60 -8.97 -0.64 2.80
CA ILE A 60 -9.95 -1.33 3.64
C ILE A 60 -9.76 -0.82 5.07
N PRO A 61 -10.75 -0.14 5.66
CA PRO A 61 -10.63 0.40 7.01
C PRO A 61 -10.47 -0.74 8.04
N ILE A 62 -9.88 -0.41 9.19
CA ILE A 62 -9.61 -1.32 10.33
C ILE A 62 -8.53 -2.38 10.05
N VAL A 63 -8.68 -3.19 9.00
CA VAL A 63 -7.87 -4.40 8.77
C VAL A 63 -6.98 -4.36 7.52
N GLY A 64 -7.07 -3.32 6.69
CA GLY A 64 -6.39 -3.25 5.40
C GLY A 64 -4.88 -3.51 5.47
N PHE A 65 -4.18 -2.89 6.42
CA PHE A 65 -2.74 -3.08 6.61
C PHE A 65 -2.34 -4.53 6.95
N ALA A 66 -3.19 -5.25 7.69
CA ALA A 66 -2.92 -6.63 8.08
C ALA A 66 -3.07 -7.57 6.87
N ILE A 67 -4.11 -7.34 6.04
CA ILE A 67 -4.32 -8.09 4.80
C ILE A 67 -3.20 -7.80 3.80
N GLN A 68 -2.78 -6.52 3.68
CA GLN A 68 -1.62 -6.13 2.89
C GLN A 68 -0.38 -6.93 3.34
N GLY A 69 -0.07 -6.94 4.63
CA GLY A 69 1.09 -7.66 5.17
C GLY A 69 1.05 -9.16 4.92
N PHE A 70 -0.13 -9.77 5.08
CA PHE A 70 -0.33 -11.17 4.76
C PHE A 70 -0.05 -11.47 3.29
N LEU A 71 -0.59 -10.66 2.38
CA LEU A 71 -0.38 -10.81 0.93
C LEU A 71 1.10 -10.63 0.56
N MET A 72 1.75 -9.62 1.13
CA MET A 72 3.17 -9.34 0.88
C MET A 72 4.06 -10.50 1.32
N TYR A 73 3.80 -11.05 2.51
CA TYR A 73 4.62 -12.12 3.07
C TYR A 73 4.39 -13.47 2.39
N TRP A 74 3.12 -13.86 2.19
CA TRP A 74 2.76 -15.21 1.73
C TRP A 74 2.67 -15.37 0.22
N VAL A 75 2.44 -14.29 -0.53
CA VAL A 75 2.24 -14.36 -1.98
C VAL A 75 3.35 -13.66 -2.72
N ILE A 76 3.60 -12.38 -2.40
CA ILE A 76 4.52 -11.55 -3.18
C ILE A 76 5.98 -11.96 -2.97
N ASN A 77 6.43 -12.10 -1.72
CA ASN A 77 7.81 -12.50 -1.42
C ASN A 77 8.20 -13.83 -2.09
N PRO A 78 7.48 -14.94 -1.89
CA PRO A 78 7.86 -16.20 -2.51
C PRO A 78 7.80 -16.13 -4.04
N PHE A 79 6.82 -15.41 -4.61
CA PHE A 79 6.72 -15.21 -6.05
C PHE A 79 7.95 -14.48 -6.61
N VAL A 80 8.35 -13.36 -6.00
CA VAL A 80 9.51 -12.58 -6.46
C VAL A 80 10.81 -13.36 -6.25
N PHE A 81 10.97 -14.06 -5.14
CA PHE A 81 12.18 -14.88 -4.88
C PHE A 81 12.31 -16.03 -5.87
N ALA A 82 11.20 -16.69 -6.22
CA ALA A 82 11.19 -17.73 -7.24
C ALA A 82 11.49 -17.19 -8.64
N LEU A 83 10.97 -16.01 -8.97
CA LEU A 83 11.14 -15.40 -10.31
C LEU A 83 12.54 -14.84 -10.53
N THR A 84 13.12 -14.20 -9.50
CA THR A 84 14.36 -13.39 -9.63
C THR A 84 15.58 -14.05 -9.00
N GLY A 85 15.40 -15.12 -8.22
CA GLY A 85 16.50 -15.82 -7.54
C GLY A 85 17.14 -15.05 -6.39
N ILE A 86 16.64 -13.85 -6.04
CA ILE A 86 17.17 -13.08 -4.91
C ILE A 86 16.87 -13.74 -3.58
N ARG A 87 17.78 -13.56 -2.61
CA ARG A 87 17.64 -14.07 -1.26
C ARG A 87 17.15 -12.98 -0.30
N MET A 88 16.51 -13.42 0.79
CA MET A 88 16.12 -12.56 1.89
C MET A 88 17.33 -11.78 2.41
N SER A 89 17.20 -10.45 2.47
CA SER A 89 18.24 -9.54 2.94
C SER A 89 17.66 -8.53 3.92
N TRP A 90 18.53 -7.82 4.63
CA TRP A 90 18.13 -6.71 5.50
C TRP A 90 17.37 -5.62 4.71
N LEU A 91 17.71 -5.43 3.43
CA LEU A 91 17.04 -4.48 2.55
C LEU A 91 15.57 -4.88 2.34
N ILE A 92 15.30 -6.15 2.00
CA ILE A 92 13.93 -6.64 1.86
C ILE A 92 13.15 -6.49 3.16
N TRP A 93 13.80 -6.73 4.31
CA TRP A 93 13.18 -6.58 5.62
C TRP A 93 12.74 -5.12 5.87
N ILE A 94 13.60 -4.14 5.57
CA ILE A 94 13.27 -2.72 5.67
C ILE A 94 12.15 -2.34 4.69
N ILE A 95 12.23 -2.81 3.44
CA ILE A 95 11.19 -2.55 2.44
C ILE A 95 9.84 -3.04 2.95
N PHE A 96 9.78 -4.29 3.44
CA PHE A 96 8.55 -4.87 3.98
C PHE A 96 7.92 -3.99 5.07
N TRP A 97 8.68 -3.60 6.09
CA TRP A 97 8.14 -2.76 7.17
C TRP A 97 7.79 -1.34 6.75
N SER A 98 8.56 -0.75 5.82
CA SER A 98 8.25 0.59 5.30
C SER A 98 6.88 0.63 4.61
N TYR A 99 6.58 -0.39 3.79
CA TYR A 99 5.29 -0.53 3.14
C TYR A 99 4.15 -0.88 4.11
N ILE A 100 4.43 -1.64 5.18
CA ILE A 100 3.43 -1.92 6.23
C ILE A 100 3.09 -0.66 7.02
N LEU A 101 4.08 0.17 7.38
CA LEU A 101 3.84 1.45 8.05
C LEU A 101 3.05 2.41 7.17
N PHE A 102 3.38 2.47 5.88
CA PHE A 102 2.63 3.24 4.89
C PHE A 102 1.18 2.75 4.76
N GLY A 103 0.99 1.44 4.67
CA GLY A 103 -0.34 0.81 4.68
C GLY A 103 -1.13 1.10 5.94
N ALA A 104 -0.52 0.99 7.11
CA ALA A 104 -1.14 1.30 8.40
C ALA A 104 -1.60 2.77 8.46
N PHE A 105 -0.80 3.69 7.93
CA PHE A 105 -1.18 5.10 7.83
C PHE A 105 -2.39 5.31 6.91
N ILE A 106 -2.43 4.65 5.75
CA ILE A 106 -3.60 4.68 4.85
C ILE A 106 -4.84 4.09 5.53
N THR A 107 -4.72 2.93 6.17
CA THR A 107 -5.83 2.27 6.87
C THR A 107 -6.34 3.15 8.02
N PHE A 108 -5.45 3.84 8.73
CA PHE A 108 -5.82 4.79 9.77
C PHE A 108 -6.64 5.96 9.20
N ILE A 109 -6.19 6.58 8.10
CA ILE A 109 -6.94 7.64 7.41
C ILE A 109 -8.30 7.13 6.94
N ALA A 110 -8.35 5.96 6.29
CA ALA A 110 -9.59 5.35 5.82
C ALA A 110 -10.58 5.11 6.96
N THR A 111 -10.07 4.68 8.13
CA THR A 111 -10.86 4.47 9.34
C THR A 111 -11.40 5.79 9.91
N LEU A 112 -10.57 6.85 9.96
CA LEU A 112 -11.03 8.18 10.38
C LEU A 112 -12.14 8.71 9.47
N ILE A 113 -12.01 8.55 8.15
CA ILE A 113 -13.06 8.98 7.22
C ILE A 113 -14.35 8.19 7.46
N LEU A 114 -14.25 6.88 7.71
CA LEU A 114 -15.42 6.05 8.00
C LEU A 114 -16.13 6.48 9.29
N ILE A 115 -15.38 6.89 10.33
CA ILE A 115 -15.96 7.33 11.60
C ILE A 115 -16.57 8.73 11.47
N VAL A 116 -15.83 9.69 10.91
CA VAL A 116 -16.27 11.10 10.77
C VAL A 116 -17.39 11.23 9.73
N GLY A 117 -17.34 10.46 8.64
CA GLY A 117 -18.40 10.42 7.64
C GLY A 117 -19.71 9.79 8.14
N LYS A 118 -19.70 9.20 9.34
CA LYS A 118 -20.84 8.57 10.00
C LYS A 118 -21.43 9.46 11.09
N GLU A 119 -21.33 10.80 10.97
CA GLU A 119 -22.16 11.69 11.77
C GLU A 119 -23.65 11.34 11.54
N PRO A 120 -24.43 11.11 12.61
CA PRO A 120 -25.83 10.80 12.47
C PRO A 120 -26.53 12.01 11.86
N SER A 121 -27.33 11.78 10.83
CA SER A 121 -28.42 12.68 10.45
C SER A 121 -29.44 12.71 11.60
N SER A 122 -29.05 13.33 12.72
CA SER A 122 -29.84 13.47 13.95
C SER A 122 -30.85 14.62 13.85
N SER A 123 -31.27 14.97 12.63
CA SER A 123 -32.41 15.85 12.36
C SER A 123 -33.65 15.10 11.86
N ALA A 124 -33.61 13.76 11.77
CA ALA A 124 -34.78 12.95 11.41
C ALA A 124 -35.54 12.36 12.63
N PHE A 125 -35.16 12.74 13.85
CA PHE A 125 -35.68 12.14 15.10
C PHE A 125 -36.17 13.17 16.14
N PHE A 126 -36.51 14.38 15.73
CA PHE A 126 -37.35 15.26 16.52
C PHE A 126 -38.53 15.72 15.68
N HIS A 127 -39.70 15.18 16.07
CA HIS A 127 -41.08 15.66 15.93
C HIS A 127 -41.33 16.91 15.08
#